data_AF-A0A1Y2GVS4-F1
#
_entry.id   AF-A0A1Y2GVS4-F1
#
_cell.length_a   1.000
_cell.length_b   1.000
_cell.length_c   1.000
_cell.angle_alpha   90.00
_cell.angle_beta   90.00
_cell.angle_gamma   90.00
#
_symmetry.space_group_name_H-M   'P 1'
#
loop_
_entity.id
_entity.type
_entity.pdbx_description
1 polymer ?
#
loop_
_entity_poly.entity_id
_entity_poly.type
_entity_poly.pdbx_seq_one_letter_code
_entity_poly.pdbx_strand_id
1 'polypeptide(L)'
;MTNISTRKSFLRVPAPTKANAHPIPPFGYLLIALVAIQWFRATSLPVKLQSVGGAAAFSVTEYLFHMMTVQLPDGTVCIKPFSRPGSTTVHQFIMNIFYIPIFINAYHALTGSMLQRILFTPINVWALELIQGNTMIYLIGYNPAWSYQGYDAFCHGTIKLWFVHYWLAMGVLYELVVLRYLIPFSHTIVGYVS
;
A
#
# COMPACT_ATOMS: atom_id res chain seq x y z
N MET A 1 -17.66 32.83 -24.95
CA MET A 1 -17.23 31.51 -24.46
C MET A 1 -16.27 31.73 -23.30
N THR A 2 -16.77 31.67 -22.07
CA THR A 2 -15.99 31.92 -20.85
C THR A 2 -15.08 30.73 -20.59
N ASN A 3 -13.77 31.00 -20.61
CA ASN A 3 -12.73 30.05 -20.28
C ASN A 3 -12.85 29.76 -18.77
N ILE A 4 -13.64 28.74 -18.41
CA ILE A 4 -13.73 28.24 -17.04
C ILE A 4 -12.35 27.66 -16.73
N SER A 5 -11.49 28.51 -16.19
CA SER A 5 -10.24 28.14 -15.53
C SER A 5 -10.60 27.10 -14.48
N THR A 6 -10.47 25.83 -14.85
CA THR A 6 -10.64 24.69 -13.97
C THR A 6 -9.56 24.79 -12.90
N ARG A 7 -9.91 25.39 -11.75
CA ARG A 7 -9.08 25.30 -10.55
C ARG A 7 -8.89 23.81 -10.29
N LYS A 8 -7.71 23.30 -10.62
CA LYS A 8 -7.32 21.94 -10.27
C LYS A 8 -7.40 21.87 -8.75
N SER A 9 -8.34 21.08 -8.25
CA SER A 9 -8.47 20.85 -6.81
C SER A 9 -7.11 20.37 -6.29
N PHE A 10 -6.64 20.95 -5.18
CA PHE A 10 -5.40 20.54 -4.51
C PHE A 10 -5.38 19.02 -4.25
N LEU A 11 -6.56 18.43 -4.00
CA LEU A 11 -6.73 17.00 -3.77
C LEU A 11 -6.49 16.13 -5.01
N ARG A 12 -6.49 16.70 -6.22
CA ARG A 12 -6.35 15.99 -7.50
C ARG A 12 -5.09 16.39 -8.28
N VAL A 13 -4.17 17.10 -7.63
CA VAL A 13 -2.84 17.31 -8.19
C VAL A 13 -2.18 15.93 -8.32
N PRO A 14 -1.55 15.56 -9.45
CA PRO A 14 -0.83 14.30 -9.59
C PRO A 14 0.49 14.33 -8.81
N ALA A 15 1.04 13.16 -8.48
CA ALA A 15 2.37 13.05 -7.89
C ALA A 15 3.44 13.65 -8.82
N PRO A 16 4.54 14.19 -8.26
CA PRO A 16 5.69 14.52 -9.08
C PRO A 16 6.20 13.27 -9.81
N THR A 17 6.74 13.47 -11.00
CA THR A 17 7.29 12.37 -11.81
C THR A 17 8.68 11.99 -11.32
N LYS A 18 9.18 10.83 -11.76
CA LYS A 18 10.57 10.41 -11.49
C LYS A 18 11.61 11.42 -12.00
N ALA A 19 11.29 12.21 -13.04
CA ALA A 19 12.17 13.27 -13.53
C ALA A 19 12.32 14.43 -12.51
N ASN A 20 11.36 14.57 -11.60
CA ASN A 20 11.38 15.53 -10.50
C ASN A 20 11.89 14.89 -9.19
N ALA A 21 12.43 13.67 -9.24
CA ALA A 21 13.02 13.03 -8.06
C ALA A 21 14.14 13.91 -7.51
N HIS A 22 14.15 14.08 -6.19
CA HIS A 22 15.18 14.82 -5.50
C HIS A 22 16.02 13.84 -4.65
N PRO A 23 17.29 14.17 -4.34
CA PRO A 23 18.05 13.40 -3.38
C PRO A 23 17.30 13.32 -2.06
N ILE A 24 17.55 12.25 -1.29
CA ILE A 24 16.99 12.12 0.05
C ILE A 24 17.43 13.33 0.89
N PRO A 25 16.50 13.99 1.62
CA PRO A 25 16.84 15.18 2.39
C PRO A 25 17.96 14.85 3.40
N PRO A 26 18.75 15.83 3.85
CA PRO A 26 19.93 15.62 4.72
C PRO A 26 19.68 14.81 6.01
N PHE A 27 18.43 14.64 6.43
CA PHE A 27 18.02 13.82 7.57
C PHE A 27 17.09 12.64 7.22
N GLY A 28 16.80 12.41 5.95
CA GLY A 28 15.88 11.35 5.51
C GLY A 28 16.40 9.96 5.84
N TYR A 29 17.68 9.67 5.59
CA TYR A 29 18.29 8.39 5.97
C TYR A 29 18.32 8.17 7.49
N LEU A 30 18.59 9.24 8.26
CA LEU A 30 18.55 9.19 9.71
C LEU A 30 17.12 8.88 10.20
N LEU A 31 16.11 9.54 9.63
CA LEU A 31 14.71 9.28 9.96
C LEU A 31 14.31 7.83 9.63
N ILE A 32 14.68 7.32 8.46
CA ILE A 32 14.43 5.93 8.07
C ILE A 32 15.09 4.97 9.06
N ALA A 33 16.35 5.22 9.43
CA ALA A 33 17.07 4.39 10.40
C ALA A 33 16.39 4.41 11.79
N LEU A 34 15.98 5.58 12.27
CA LEU A 34 15.26 5.72 13.54
C LEU A 34 13.92 4.99 13.53
N VAL A 35 13.15 5.10 12.44
CA VAL A 35 11.89 4.37 12.26
C VAL A 35 12.14 2.87 12.23
N ALA A 36 13.17 2.41 11.51
CA ALA A 36 13.52 0.99 11.43
C ALA A 36 13.94 0.42 12.79
N ILE A 37 14.79 1.13 13.54
CA ILE A 37 15.21 0.77 14.89
C ILE A 37 13.99 0.72 15.82
N GLN A 38 13.14 1.75 15.78
CA GLN A 38 11.96 1.82 16.63
C GLN A 38 10.98 0.67 16.30
N TRP A 39 10.74 0.41 15.02
CA TRP A 39 9.91 -0.71 14.57
C TRP A 39 10.48 -2.04 15.04
N PHE A 40 11.78 -2.25 14.91
CA PHE A 40 12.44 -3.49 15.33
C PHE A 40 12.34 -3.70 16.85
N ARG A 41 12.46 -2.64 17.65
CA ARG A 41 12.33 -2.70 19.11
C ARG A 41 10.88 -2.87 19.56
N ALA A 42 9.94 -2.24 18.87
CA ALA A 42 8.52 -2.23 19.25
C ALA A 42 7.77 -3.51 18.85
N THR A 43 8.30 -4.31 17.92
CA THR A 43 7.64 -5.51 17.41
C THR A 43 8.26 -6.80 17.94
N SER A 44 7.43 -7.79 18.27
CA SER A 44 7.89 -9.13 18.66
C SER A 44 8.32 -9.94 17.42
N LEU A 45 9.07 -11.03 17.62
CA LEU A 45 9.51 -11.89 16.52
C LEU A 45 8.34 -12.43 15.65
N PRO A 46 7.21 -12.90 16.21
CA PRO A 46 6.05 -13.29 15.39
C PRO A 46 5.56 -12.16 14.49
N VAL A 47 5.46 -10.94 15.02
CA VAL A 47 4.99 -9.76 14.25
C VAL A 47 5.97 -9.41 13.12
N LYS A 48 7.28 -9.56 13.34
CA LYS A 48 8.29 -9.36 12.29
C LYS A 48 8.13 -10.39 11.17
N LEU A 49 7.92 -11.67 11.50
CA LEU A 49 7.67 -12.73 10.52
C LEU A 49 6.37 -12.49 9.74
N GLN A 50 5.30 -12.09 10.43
CA GLN A 50 4.03 -11.71 9.82
C GLN A 50 4.21 -10.50 8.89
N SER A 51 5.08 -9.55 9.24
CA SER A 51 5.35 -8.36 8.42
C SER A 51 6.01 -8.71 7.10
N VAL A 52 7.01 -9.60 7.14
CA VAL A 52 7.68 -10.08 5.92
C VAL A 52 6.72 -10.92 5.08
N GLY A 53 6.01 -11.88 5.68
CA GLY A 53 5.06 -12.74 4.96
C GLY A 53 3.87 -11.96 4.39
N GLY A 54 3.33 -11.02 5.15
CA GLY A 54 2.23 -10.15 4.73
C GLY A 54 2.65 -9.20 3.61
N ALA A 55 3.85 -8.61 3.70
CA ALA A 55 4.41 -7.77 2.63
C ALA A 55 4.64 -8.58 1.34
N ALA A 56 5.11 -9.82 1.45
CA ALA A 56 5.25 -10.72 0.31
C ALA A 56 3.89 -11.05 -0.32
N ALA A 57 2.88 -11.38 0.49
CA ALA A 57 1.53 -11.65 -0.01
C ALA A 57 0.94 -10.42 -0.72
N PHE A 58 1.11 -9.24 -0.13
CA PHE A 58 0.66 -7.97 -0.72
C PHE A 58 1.37 -7.68 -2.06
N SER A 59 2.66 -7.98 -2.15
CA SER A 59 3.43 -7.82 -3.39
C SER A 59 2.94 -8.76 -4.49
N VAL A 60 2.55 -9.98 -4.15
CA VAL A 60 1.92 -10.90 -5.12
C VAL A 60 0.57 -10.34 -5.59
N THR A 61 -0.27 -9.88 -4.65
CA THR A 61 -1.57 -9.28 -4.99
C THR A 61 -1.41 -8.09 -5.92
N GLU A 62 -0.48 -7.18 -5.62
CA GLU A 62 -0.19 -6.04 -6.46
C GLU A 62 0.38 -6.44 -7.82
N TYR A 63 1.35 -7.35 -7.85
CA TYR A 63 1.93 -7.84 -9.09
C TYR A 63 0.84 -8.36 -10.03
N LEU A 64 -0.07 -9.19 -9.51
CA LEU A 64 -1.22 -9.70 -10.25
C LEU A 64 -2.15 -8.57 -10.66
N PHE A 65 -2.46 -7.65 -9.75
CA PHE A 65 -3.33 -6.51 -10.04
C PHE A 65 -2.79 -5.63 -11.18
N HIS A 66 -1.49 -5.32 -11.15
CA HIS A 66 -0.80 -4.56 -12.18
C HIS A 66 -0.81 -5.29 -13.53
N MET A 67 -0.65 -6.61 -13.52
CA MET A 67 -0.70 -7.46 -14.71
C MET A 67 -2.12 -7.60 -15.29
N MET A 68 -3.15 -7.54 -14.45
CA MET A 68 -4.55 -7.76 -14.84
C MET A 68 -5.28 -6.49 -15.27
N THR A 69 -4.78 -5.32 -14.90
CA THR A 69 -5.44 -4.04 -15.15
C THR A 69 -4.57 -3.06 -15.93
N VAL A 70 -5.22 -2.24 -16.75
CA VAL A 70 -4.60 -1.12 -17.46
C VAL A 70 -5.44 0.12 -17.22
N GLN A 71 -4.77 1.22 -16.89
CA GLN A 71 -5.37 2.54 -16.85
C GLN A 71 -5.21 3.20 -18.22
N LEU A 72 -6.34 3.65 -18.78
CA LEU A 72 -6.40 4.40 -20.03
C LEU A 72 -6.04 5.89 -19.79
N PRO A 73 -5.73 6.67 -20.84
CA PRO A 73 -5.34 8.09 -20.71
C PRO A 73 -6.40 9.00 -20.07
N ASP A 74 -7.68 8.61 -20.12
CA ASP A 74 -8.79 9.29 -19.46
C ASP A 74 -8.91 8.94 -17.96
N GLY A 75 -8.06 8.04 -17.46
CA GLY A 75 -8.06 7.51 -16.10
C GLY A 75 -8.99 6.31 -15.89
N THR A 76 -9.73 5.87 -16.91
CA THR A 76 -10.58 4.67 -16.84
C THR A 76 -9.71 3.43 -16.66
N VAL A 77 -10.15 2.48 -15.82
CA VAL A 77 -9.43 1.21 -15.61
C VAL A 77 -10.17 0.10 -16.30
N CYS A 78 -9.45 -0.63 -17.16
CA CYS A 78 -9.96 -1.81 -17.84
C CYS A 78 -9.23 -3.05 -17.34
N ILE A 79 -9.95 -4.17 -17.26
CA ILE A 79 -9.35 -5.49 -17.07
C ILE A 79 -8.78 -5.93 -18.43
N LYS A 80 -7.46 -6.05 -18.50
CA LYS A 80 -6.71 -6.50 -19.69
C LYS A 80 -5.62 -7.47 -19.23
N PRO A 81 -5.98 -8.74 -19.00
CA PRO A 81 -5.07 -9.74 -18.45
C PRO A 81 -3.79 -9.86 -19.28
N PHE A 82 -2.64 -9.89 -18.61
CA PHE A 82 -1.32 -10.15 -19.21
C PHE A 82 -0.90 -9.14 -20.29
N SER A 83 -1.53 -7.97 -20.34
CA SER A 83 -1.18 -6.91 -21.30
C SER A 83 0.16 -6.21 -20.98
N ARG A 84 0.68 -6.42 -19.76
CA ARG A 84 1.97 -5.93 -19.28
C ARG A 84 2.49 -6.84 -18.16
N PRO A 85 3.83 -6.89 -17.93
CA PRO A 85 4.36 -7.58 -16.75
C PRO A 85 3.83 -6.95 -15.46
N GLY A 86 3.63 -7.78 -14.44
CA GLY A 86 3.36 -7.30 -13.09
C GLY A 86 4.58 -6.55 -12.53
N SER A 87 4.34 -5.66 -11.58
CA SER A 87 5.41 -4.90 -10.93
C SER A 87 5.03 -4.58 -9.50
N THR A 88 5.97 -4.81 -8.59
CA THR A 88 5.98 -4.24 -7.23
C THR A 88 7.37 -3.69 -7.00
N THR A 89 7.46 -2.47 -6.46
CA THR A 89 8.75 -1.82 -6.25
C THR A 89 9.37 -2.26 -4.92
N VAL A 90 10.72 -2.25 -4.84
CA VAL A 90 11.43 -2.55 -3.59
C VAL A 90 11.03 -1.58 -2.46
N HIS A 91 10.82 -0.31 -2.80
CA HIS A 91 10.36 0.71 -1.85
C HIS A 91 9.02 0.31 -1.24
N GLN A 92 8.08 -0.13 -2.07
CA GLN A 92 6.77 -0.56 -1.62
C GLN A 92 6.81 -1.83 -0.79
N PHE A 93 7.65 -2.80 -1.15
CA PHE A 93 7.86 -3.99 -0.32
C PHE A 93 8.36 -3.64 1.09
N ILE A 94 9.36 -2.75 1.18
CA ILE A 94 9.90 -2.27 2.45
C ILE A 94 8.84 -1.51 3.25
N MET A 95 8.10 -0.59 2.61
CA MET A 95 7.04 0.16 3.27
C MET A 95 5.91 -0.75 3.78
N ASN A 96 5.59 -1.82 3.04
CA ASN A 96 4.65 -2.84 3.48
C ASN A 96 5.15 -3.55 4.74
N ILE A 97 6.45 -3.92 4.84
CA ILE A 97 6.99 -4.50 6.08
C ILE A 97 6.71 -3.60 7.29
N PHE A 98 6.92 -2.29 7.16
CA PHE A 98 6.65 -1.35 8.25
C PHE A 98 5.16 -1.19 8.56
N TYR A 99 4.30 -1.28 7.55
CA TYR A 99 2.87 -1.02 7.68
C TYR A 99 2.05 -2.25 8.11
N ILE A 100 2.50 -3.48 7.82
CA ILE A 100 1.75 -4.70 8.12
C ILE A 100 1.32 -4.84 9.60
N PRO A 101 2.12 -4.46 10.63
CA PRO A 101 1.65 -4.49 12.02
C PRO A 101 0.40 -3.62 12.25
N ILE A 102 0.29 -2.50 11.54
CA ILE A 102 -0.90 -1.63 11.58
C ILE A 102 -2.04 -2.30 10.80
N PHE A 103 -1.74 -2.74 9.57
CA PHE A 103 -2.71 -3.34 8.66
C PHE A 103 -3.36 -4.62 9.18
N ILE A 104 -2.61 -5.44 9.92
CA ILE A 104 -3.08 -6.68 10.52
C ILE A 104 -3.44 -6.47 11.99
N ASN A 105 -2.47 -6.20 12.85
CA ASN A 105 -2.69 -6.32 14.30
C ASN A 105 -3.55 -5.18 14.85
N ALA A 106 -3.19 -3.92 14.55
CA ALA A 106 -3.98 -2.78 15.01
C ALA A 106 -5.37 -2.78 14.37
N TYR A 107 -5.44 -3.07 13.08
CA TYR A 107 -6.71 -3.18 12.36
C TYR A 107 -7.63 -4.24 12.97
N HIS A 108 -7.14 -5.45 13.23
CA HIS A 108 -7.91 -6.50 13.92
C HIS A 108 -8.36 -6.09 15.32
N ALA A 109 -7.49 -5.40 16.08
CA ALA A 109 -7.86 -4.94 17.42
C ALA A 109 -8.97 -3.88 17.40
N LEU A 110 -9.04 -3.06 16.34
CA LEU A 110 -10.02 -1.97 16.19
C LEU A 110 -11.33 -2.41 15.52
N THR A 111 -11.37 -3.59 14.91
CA THR A 111 -12.51 -4.06 14.11
C THR A 111 -13.04 -5.37 14.67
N GLY A 112 -14.35 -5.44 14.93
CA GLY A 112 -14.94 -6.58 15.62
C GLY A 112 -15.06 -7.81 14.74
N SER A 113 -16.03 -7.80 13.83
CA SER A 113 -16.37 -8.99 13.04
C SER A 113 -15.53 -9.13 11.76
N MET A 114 -15.41 -10.36 11.26
CA MET A 114 -14.78 -10.64 9.95
C MET A 114 -15.42 -9.82 8.82
N LEU A 115 -16.75 -9.67 8.85
CA LEU A 115 -17.47 -8.86 7.86
C LEU A 115 -17.05 -7.39 7.95
N GLN A 116 -16.94 -6.82 9.15
CA GLN A 116 -16.46 -5.44 9.32
C GLN A 116 -15.03 -5.27 8.77
N ARG A 117 -14.14 -6.24 9.00
CA ARG A 117 -12.79 -6.23 8.45
C ARG A 117 -12.76 -6.28 6.93
N ILE A 118 -13.60 -7.11 6.31
CA ILE A 118 -13.70 -7.13 4.85
C ILE A 118 -14.20 -5.77 4.35
N LEU A 119 -15.31 -5.25 4.92
CA LEU A 119 -15.93 -4.00 4.48
C LEU A 119 -15.04 -2.77 4.68
N PHE A 120 -14.23 -2.75 5.73
CA PHE A 120 -13.30 -1.64 6.00
C PHE A 120 -11.91 -1.84 5.38
N THR A 121 -11.64 -2.96 4.72
CA THR A 121 -10.35 -3.19 4.04
C THR A 121 -10.02 -2.07 3.05
N PRO A 122 -10.94 -1.57 2.19
CA PRO A 122 -10.65 -0.46 1.29
C PRO A 122 -10.13 0.80 2.00
N ILE A 123 -10.71 1.13 3.17
CA ILE A 123 -10.27 2.29 3.96
C ILE A 123 -8.85 2.07 4.50
N ASN A 124 -8.57 0.86 5.01
CA ASN A 124 -7.24 0.51 5.52
C ASN A 124 -6.17 0.55 4.41
N VAL A 125 -6.52 0.09 3.20
CA VAL A 125 -5.63 0.16 2.03
C VAL A 125 -5.43 1.59 1.56
N TRP A 126 -6.46 2.42 1.48
CA TRP A 126 -6.28 3.82 1.10
C TRP A 126 -5.47 4.60 2.13
N ALA A 127 -5.61 4.29 3.43
CA ALA A 127 -4.74 4.85 4.47
C ALA A 127 -3.27 4.42 4.26
N LEU A 128 -3.04 3.15 3.93
CA LEU A 128 -1.73 2.63 3.56
C LEU A 128 -1.16 3.39 2.36
N GLU A 129 -1.90 3.45 1.26
CA GLU A 129 -1.49 4.15 0.02
C GLU A 129 -1.13 5.60 0.35
N LEU A 130 -2.01 6.31 1.07
CA LEU A 130 -1.80 7.72 1.44
C LEU A 130 -0.51 7.91 2.24
N ILE A 131 -0.31 7.11 3.29
CA ILE A 131 0.86 7.23 4.17
C ILE A 131 2.13 6.91 3.39
N GLN A 132 2.15 5.78 2.69
CA GLN A 132 3.34 5.32 1.98
C GLN A 132 3.68 6.23 0.79
N GLY A 133 2.68 6.62 -0.01
CA GLY A 133 2.86 7.47 -1.18
C GLY A 133 3.41 8.85 -0.81
N ASN A 134 2.84 9.50 0.21
CA ASN A 134 3.38 10.79 0.67
C ASN A 134 4.74 10.65 1.35
N THR A 135 5.01 9.54 2.04
CA THR A 135 6.34 9.27 2.62
C THR A 135 7.40 9.15 1.52
N MET A 136 7.10 8.45 0.42
CA MET A 136 8.02 8.35 -0.71
C MET A 136 8.20 9.69 -1.44
N ILE A 137 7.11 10.44 -1.66
CA ILE A 137 7.21 11.80 -2.24
C ILE A 137 8.10 12.68 -1.36
N TYR A 138 7.96 12.64 -0.04
CA TYR A 138 8.78 13.42 0.88
C TYR A 138 10.26 12.99 0.87
N LEU A 139 10.53 11.68 0.83
CA LEU A 139 11.89 11.15 0.92
C LEU A 139 12.64 11.24 -0.39
N ILE A 140 12.04 10.87 -1.52
CA ILE A 140 12.74 10.72 -2.82
C ILE A 140 12.16 11.60 -3.93
N GLY A 141 11.16 12.42 -3.63
CA GLY A 141 10.61 13.41 -4.56
C GLY A 141 9.58 12.88 -5.55
N TYR A 142 9.20 11.61 -5.50
CA TYR A 142 8.13 11.04 -6.34
C TYR A 142 7.50 9.80 -5.69
N ASN A 143 6.35 9.37 -6.20
CA ASN A 143 5.69 8.12 -5.80
C ASN A 143 5.99 7.00 -6.81
N PRO A 144 6.84 6.01 -6.48
CA PRO A 144 7.17 4.91 -7.38
C PRO A 144 6.09 3.82 -7.45
N ALA A 145 5.15 3.78 -6.49
CA ALA A 145 4.17 2.71 -6.36
C ALA A 145 2.86 3.06 -7.07
N TRP A 146 2.31 4.24 -6.79
CA TRP A 146 0.98 4.61 -7.27
C TRP A 146 1.02 5.95 -8.00
N SER A 147 0.52 5.95 -9.23
CA SER A 147 0.38 7.13 -10.07
C SER A 147 -0.92 7.04 -10.87
N TYR A 148 -2.04 7.14 -10.15
CA TYR A 148 -3.36 7.04 -10.72
C TYR A 148 -3.83 8.36 -11.35
N GLN A 149 -4.55 8.25 -12.46
CA GLN A 149 -5.21 9.34 -13.17
C GLN A 149 -6.73 9.16 -13.15
N GLY A 150 -7.46 10.21 -13.48
CA GLY A 150 -8.92 10.21 -13.58
C GLY A 150 -9.63 11.05 -12.51
N TYR A 151 -10.96 11.15 -12.62
CA TYR A 151 -11.77 11.98 -11.72
C TYR A 151 -11.86 11.44 -10.29
N ASP A 152 -11.57 10.15 -10.11
CA ASP A 152 -11.64 9.41 -8.86
C ASP A 152 -10.24 9.15 -8.25
N ALA A 153 -9.20 9.79 -8.81
CA ALA A 153 -7.84 9.76 -8.29
C ALA A 153 -7.60 10.95 -7.34
N PHE A 154 -7.08 10.68 -6.14
CA PHE A 154 -6.90 11.67 -5.08
C PHE A 154 -5.50 11.61 -4.46
N CYS A 155 -5.12 12.68 -3.77
CA CYS A 155 -3.91 12.80 -2.96
C CYS A 155 -2.65 12.47 -3.75
N HIS A 156 -2.29 13.29 -4.74
CA HIS A 156 -1.14 13.01 -5.62
C HIS A 156 -1.35 11.79 -6.54
N GLY A 157 -2.61 11.44 -6.84
CA GLY A 157 -2.92 10.22 -7.59
C GLY A 157 -2.52 8.95 -6.85
N THR A 158 -2.39 9.03 -5.53
CA THR A 158 -1.98 7.90 -4.69
C THR A 158 -3.16 6.99 -4.39
N ILE A 159 -4.37 7.55 -4.28
CA ILE A 159 -5.60 6.80 -4.04
C ILE A 159 -6.44 6.80 -5.32
N LYS A 160 -7.04 5.65 -5.66
CA LYS A 160 -8.09 5.56 -6.68
C LYS A 160 -9.33 4.85 -6.14
N LEU A 161 -10.46 5.55 -6.12
CA LEU A 161 -11.68 5.03 -5.50
C LEU A 161 -12.27 3.85 -6.26
N TRP A 162 -12.10 3.80 -7.59
CA TRP A 162 -12.56 2.67 -8.40
C TRP A 162 -12.05 1.31 -7.90
N PHE A 163 -10.89 1.24 -7.23
CA PHE A 163 -10.33 -0.01 -6.75
C PHE A 163 -10.97 -0.61 -5.50
N VAL A 164 -12.04 0.02 -4.96
CA VAL A 164 -12.79 -0.49 -3.81
C VAL A 164 -13.15 -1.98 -3.92
N HIS A 165 -13.54 -2.47 -5.10
CA HIS A 165 -13.93 -3.87 -5.30
C HIS A 165 -12.73 -4.84 -5.23
N TYR A 166 -11.56 -4.43 -5.72
CA TYR A 166 -10.33 -5.21 -5.57
C TYR A 166 -9.89 -5.25 -4.10
N TRP A 167 -10.05 -4.14 -3.38
CA TRP A 167 -9.73 -4.09 -1.95
C TRP A 167 -10.68 -4.92 -1.10
N LEU A 168 -11.97 -4.98 -1.45
CA LEU A 168 -12.91 -5.91 -0.82
C LEU A 168 -12.52 -7.38 -1.08
N ALA A 169 -12.16 -7.73 -2.32
CA ALA A 169 -11.69 -9.07 -2.66
C ALA A 169 -10.40 -9.42 -1.91
N MET A 170 -9.47 -8.47 -1.80
CA MET A 170 -8.26 -8.64 -1.01
C MET A 170 -8.58 -8.81 0.48
N GLY A 171 -9.56 -8.10 1.04
CA GLY A 171 -10.01 -8.29 2.42
C GLY A 171 -10.49 -9.71 2.68
N VAL A 172 -11.27 -10.28 1.76
CA VAL A 172 -11.69 -11.69 1.82
C VAL A 172 -10.47 -12.63 1.80
N LEU A 173 -9.55 -12.41 0.86
CA LEU A 173 -8.33 -13.21 0.75
C LEU A 173 -7.47 -13.13 2.02
N TYR A 174 -7.36 -11.93 2.61
CA TYR A 174 -6.60 -11.72 3.83
C TYR A 174 -7.22 -12.49 5.01
N GLU A 175 -8.53 -12.37 5.24
CA GLU A 175 -9.23 -13.06 6.33
C GLU A 175 -9.13 -14.58 6.20
N LEU A 176 -9.41 -15.09 5.01
CA LEU A 176 -9.57 -16.54 4.81
C LEU A 176 -8.25 -17.26 4.63
N VAL A 177 -7.23 -16.59 4.11
CA VAL A 177 -5.94 -17.20 3.77
C VAL A 177 -4.83 -16.62 4.62
N VAL A 178 -4.54 -15.33 4.47
CA VAL A 178 -3.33 -14.75 5.10
C VAL A 178 -3.41 -14.87 6.61
N LEU A 179 -4.46 -14.36 7.23
CA LEU A 179 -4.59 -14.33 8.69
C LEU A 179 -4.74 -15.73 9.28
N ARG A 180 -5.48 -16.60 8.57
CA ARG A 180 -5.72 -17.98 8.99
C ARG A 180 -4.44 -18.82 9.05
N TYR A 181 -3.49 -18.59 8.13
CA TYR A 181 -2.28 -19.41 8.04
C TYR A 181 -1.02 -18.69 8.53
N LEU A 182 -0.84 -17.41 8.20
CA LEU A 182 0.38 -16.65 8.53
C LEU A 182 0.54 -16.45 10.04
N ILE A 183 -0.54 -16.15 10.76
CA ILE A 183 -0.46 -15.93 12.20
C ILE A 183 -0.05 -17.22 12.92
N PRO A 184 -0.77 -18.36 12.81
CA PRO A 184 -0.34 -19.59 13.47
C PRO A 184 1.07 -20.03 13.06
N PHE A 185 1.39 -19.95 11.77
CA PHE A 185 2.72 -20.32 11.27
C PHE A 185 3.83 -19.50 11.91
N SER A 186 3.64 -18.19 12.05
CA SER A 186 4.62 -17.31 12.70
C SER A 186 4.86 -17.69 14.17
N HIS A 187 3.81 -18.08 14.91
CA HIS A 187 3.95 -18.54 16.28
C HIS A 187 4.64 -19.90 16.38
N THR A 188 4.32 -20.82 15.47
CA THR A 188 4.98 -22.14 15.38
C THR A 188 6.48 -22.00 15.17
N ILE A 189 6.92 -21.15 14.24
CA ILE A 189 8.36 -20.88 14.02
C ILE A 189 9.02 -20.39 15.30
N VAL A 190 8.40 -19.42 15.98
CA VAL A 190 8.95 -18.85 17.22
C VAL A 190 9.11 -19.90 18.31
N GLY A 191 8.16 -20.84 18.43
CA GLY A 191 8.27 -21.97 19.35
C GLY A 191 9.42 -22.93 19.05
N TYR A 192 9.92 -23.00 17.82
CA TYR A 192 11.08 -23.83 17.46
C TYR A 192 12.43 -23.13 17.66
N VAL A 193 12.46 -21.79 17.69
CA VAL A 193 13.71 -21.02 17.77
C VAL A 193 13.94 -20.36 19.13
N SER A 194 12.99 -20.47 20.05
CA SER A 194 13.09 -19.99 21.44
C SER A 194 13.47 -21.14 22.37
#